data_AF-A0A832TCA3-F1
#
_entry.id   AF-A0A832TCA3-F1
#
_cell.length_a   1.000
_cell.length_b   1.000
_cell.length_c   1.000
_cell.angle_alpha   90.00
_cell.angle_beta   90.00
_cell.angle_gamma   90.00
#
_symmetry.space_group_name_H-M   'P 1'
#
loop_
_entity.id
_entity.type
_entity.pdbx_description
1 polymer ?
#
loop_
_entity_poly.entity_id
_entity_poly.type
_entity_poly.pdbx_seq_one_letter_code
_entity_poly.pdbx_strand_id
1 'polypeptide(L)'
;GGLIKFWLEVSREEQYRRFIARQNDVLKEWKMTEEDWRNREKWKEYENAVDEMLARTSTSIAPWTVIESDDKYYARLKAIQTVISYGSEALE
;
A
#
# COMPACT_ATOMS: atom_id res chain seq x y z
N GLY A 1 -4.46 3.55 -23.02
CA GLY A 1 -4.92 3.78 -21.64
C GLY A 1 -4.52 2.59 -20.79
N GLY A 2 -3.53 2.78 -19.92
CA GLY A 2 -2.98 1.70 -19.07
C GLY A 2 -3.72 1.55 -17.74
N LEU A 3 -3.52 0.41 -17.09
CA LEU A 3 -3.96 0.17 -15.72
C LEU A 3 -2.80 0.47 -14.77
N ILE A 4 -3.00 1.40 -13.83
CA ILE A 4 -2.02 1.73 -12.80
C ILE A 4 -2.40 1.00 -11.50
N LYS A 5 -1.47 0.24 -10.93
CA LYS A 5 -1.68 -0.54 -9.70
C LYS A 5 -0.66 -0.14 -8.63
N PHE A 6 -1.12 0.00 -7.40
CA PHE A 6 -0.28 0.41 -6.27
C PHE A 6 -0.32 -0.61 -5.13
N TRP A 7 0.85 -1.04 -4.69
CA TRP A 7 1.03 -1.73 -3.42
C TRP A 7 1.68 -0.76 -2.43
N LEU A 8 0.97 -0.42 -1.35
CA LEU A 8 1.48 0.44 -0.28
C LEU A 8 2.19 -0.44 0.75
N GLU A 9 3.51 -0.53 0.65
CA GLU A 9 4.35 -1.28 1.58
C GLU A 9 4.48 -0.48 2.87
N VAL A 10 4.12 -1.06 4.01
CA VAL A 10 4.25 -0.42 5.32
C VAL A 10 5.03 -1.36 6.22
N SER A 11 6.01 -0.86 6.96
CA SER A 11 6.75 -1.69 7.91
C SER A 11 5.83 -2.22 9.00
N ARG A 12 6.18 -3.38 9.54
CA ARG A 12 5.44 -4.02 10.63
C ARG A 12 5.37 -3.07 11.85
N GLU A 13 6.43 -2.34 12.11
CA GLU A 13 6.56 -1.37 13.20
C GLU A 13 5.66 -0.16 12.98
N GLU A 14 5.68 0.43 11.77
CA GLU A 14 4.84 1.59 11.45
C GLU A 14 3.35 1.23 11.44
N GLN A 15 2.98 0.04 10.94
CA GLN A 15 1.59 -0.41 11.00
C GLN A 15 1.11 -0.51 12.46
N TYR A 16 1.93 -1.06 13.36
CA TYR A 16 1.59 -1.13 14.79
C TYR A 16 1.40 0.25 15.41
N ARG A 17 2.35 1.15 15.16
CA ARG A 17 2.28 2.53 15.64
C ARG A 17 1.00 3.22 15.17
N ARG A 18 0.61 3.00 13.91
CA ARG A 18 -0.64 3.52 13.34
C ARG A 18 -1.89 2.91 13.98
N PHE A 19 -1.87 1.63 14.32
CA PHE A 19 -3.00 0.97 14.98
C PHE A 19 -3.23 1.57 16.38
N ILE A 20 -2.18 1.65 17.20
CA ILE A 20 -2.25 2.27 18.53
C ILE A 20 -2.69 3.73 18.44
N ALA A 21 -2.17 4.49 17.48
CA ALA A 21 -2.57 5.89 17.28
C ALA A 21 -4.05 6.04 16.86
N ARG A 22 -4.63 5.08 16.15
CA ARG A 22 -6.06 5.09 15.76
C ARG A 22 -6.97 4.72 16.91
N GLN A 23 -6.58 3.75 17.73
CA GLN A 23 -7.34 3.33 18.92
C GLN A 23 -7.48 4.47 19.95
N ASN A 24 -6.45 5.33 20.04
CA ASN A 24 -6.42 6.46 20.97
C ASN A 24 -7.02 7.76 20.39
N ASP A 25 -7.59 7.73 19.18
CA ASP A 25 -8.15 8.90 18.50
C ASP A 25 -9.63 8.68 18.23
N VAL A 26 -10.49 9.37 18.98
CA VAL A 26 -11.96 9.28 18.90
C VAL A 26 -12.49 9.54 17.48
N LEU A 27 -11.78 10.33 16.65
CA LEU A 27 -12.19 10.61 15.27
C LEU A 27 -11.79 9.49 14.28
N LYS A 28 -10.95 8.55 14.70
CA LYS A 28 -10.38 7.48 13.87
C LYS A 28 -10.63 6.07 14.41
N GLU A 29 -11.19 5.93 15.60
CA GLU A 29 -11.46 4.65 16.24
C GLU A 29 -12.28 3.71 15.34
N TRP A 30 -13.28 4.25 14.62
CA TRP A 30 -14.10 3.49 13.67
C TRP A 30 -13.30 2.82 12.53
N LYS A 31 -12.04 3.21 12.31
CA LYS A 31 -11.14 2.63 11.29
C LYS A 31 -10.38 1.40 11.80
N MET A 32 -10.68 0.92 13.00
CA MET A 32 -10.06 -0.22 13.64
C MET A 32 -11.12 -1.24 14.03
N THR A 33 -10.88 -2.48 13.67
CA THR A 33 -11.71 -3.63 14.01
C THR A 33 -10.84 -4.72 14.63
N GLU A 34 -11.45 -5.71 15.28
CA GLU A 34 -10.72 -6.90 15.75
C GLU A 34 -10.07 -7.68 14.59
N GLU A 35 -10.66 -7.60 13.40
CA GLU A 35 -10.14 -8.24 12.20
C GLU A 35 -8.78 -7.66 11.77
N ASP A 36 -8.55 -6.36 11.96
CA ASP A 36 -7.26 -5.74 11.65
C ASP A 36 -6.11 -6.35 12.49
N TRP A 37 -6.38 -6.66 13.76
CA TRP A 37 -5.42 -7.32 14.65
C TRP A 37 -5.17 -8.77 14.23
N ARG A 38 -6.24 -9.51 13.90
CA ARG A 38 -6.13 -10.88 13.37
C ARG A 38 -5.35 -10.93 12.06
N ASN A 39 -5.56 -9.97 11.17
CA ASN A 39 -4.83 -9.88 9.89
C ASN A 39 -3.35 -9.58 10.12
N ARG A 40 -3.03 -8.75 11.11
CA ARG A 40 -1.64 -8.46 11.50
C ARG A 40 -0.91 -9.69 12.04
N GLU A 41 -1.59 -10.58 12.77
CA GLU A 41 -0.99 -11.85 13.23
C GLU A 41 -0.55 -12.73 12.05
N LYS A 42 -1.25 -12.61 10.91
CA LYS A 42 -0.96 -13.30 9.65
C LYS A 42 0.04 -12.58 8.76
N TRP A 43 0.89 -11.71 9.31
CA TRP A 43 1.86 -10.91 8.55
C TRP A 43 2.62 -11.71 7.50
N LYS A 44 3.14 -12.88 7.89
CA LYS A 44 3.94 -13.72 6.99
C LYS A 44 3.11 -14.31 5.83
N GLU A 45 1.83 -14.58 6.05
CA GLU A 45 0.92 -15.05 4.99
C GLU A 45 0.69 -13.94 3.96
N TYR A 46 0.48 -12.70 4.42
CA TYR A 46 0.35 -11.55 3.54
C TYR A 46 1.64 -11.26 2.76
N GLU A 47 2.80 -11.32 3.41
CA GLU A 47 4.10 -11.12 2.76
C GLU A 47 4.28 -12.13 1.60
N ASN A 48 4.08 -13.43 1.88
CA ASN A 48 4.17 -14.46 0.85
C ASN A 48 3.14 -14.26 -0.29
N ALA A 49 1.91 -13.86 0.04
CA ALA A 49 0.86 -13.64 -0.94
C ALA A 49 1.15 -12.41 -1.83
N VAL A 50 1.74 -11.35 -1.26
CA VAL A 50 2.15 -10.15 -1.99
C VAL A 50 3.32 -10.46 -2.91
N ASP A 51 4.32 -11.19 -2.44
CA ASP A 51 5.45 -11.64 -3.27
C ASP A 51 4.95 -12.45 -4.48
N GLU A 52 4.02 -13.39 -4.25
CA GLU A 52 3.40 -14.17 -5.31
C GLU A 52 2.58 -13.29 -6.27
N MET A 53 1.77 -12.37 -5.74
CA MET A 53 0.98 -11.43 -6.54
C MET A 53 1.88 -10.58 -7.44
N LEU A 54 2.96 -10.01 -6.91
CA LEU A 54 3.92 -9.18 -7.64
C LEU A 54 4.62 -10.02 -8.73
N ALA A 55 5.11 -11.21 -8.38
CA ALA A 55 5.82 -12.08 -9.30
C ALA A 55 4.95 -12.56 -10.47
N ARG A 56 3.66 -12.86 -10.22
CA ARG A 56 2.78 -13.44 -11.24
C ARG A 56 2.01 -12.39 -12.06
N THR A 57 1.75 -11.21 -11.49
CA THR A 57 0.80 -10.26 -12.09
C THR A 57 1.38 -8.88 -12.38
N SER A 58 2.65 -8.62 -12.04
CA SER A 58 3.35 -7.42 -12.51
C SER A 58 3.85 -7.65 -13.93
N THR A 59 3.06 -7.22 -14.92
CA THR A 59 3.35 -7.42 -16.35
C THR A 59 3.75 -6.11 -17.02
N SER A 60 4.31 -6.16 -18.21
CA SER A 60 4.69 -4.96 -18.97
C SER A 60 3.50 -4.04 -19.31
N ILE A 61 2.31 -4.62 -19.49
CA ILE A 61 1.08 -3.87 -19.83
C ILE A 61 0.37 -3.29 -18.60
N ALA A 62 0.60 -3.88 -17.42
CA ALA A 62 0.00 -3.48 -16.16
C ALA A 62 0.96 -3.83 -15.03
N PRO A 63 2.04 -3.06 -14.83
CA PRO A 63 2.99 -3.31 -13.76
C PRO A 63 2.41 -2.88 -12.41
N TRP A 64 2.90 -3.50 -11.34
CA TRP A 64 2.67 -3.02 -9.97
C TRP A 64 3.71 -1.97 -9.60
N THR A 65 3.28 -0.87 -8.99
CA THR A 65 4.16 0.10 -8.35
C THR A 65 4.16 -0.13 -6.85
N VAL A 66 5.32 -0.52 -6.30
CA VAL A 66 5.53 -0.61 -4.85
C VAL A 66 5.86 0.78 -4.31
N ILE A 67 5.11 1.22 -3.31
CA ILE A 67 5.25 2.52 -2.66
C ILE A 67 5.59 2.28 -1.20
N GLU A 68 6.77 2.71 -0.79
CA GLU A 68 7.22 2.75 0.59
C GLU A 68 6.35 3.77 1.33
N SER A 69 5.49 3.27 2.22
CA SER A 69 4.36 4.04 2.75
C SER A 69 4.49 4.38 4.24
N ASP A 70 5.68 4.20 4.80
CA ASP A 70 5.96 4.57 6.19
C ASP A 70 5.84 6.07 6.42
N ASP A 71 6.37 6.87 5.50
CA ASP A 71 6.09 8.30 5.42
C ASP A 71 4.90 8.54 4.47
N LYS A 72 3.80 9.08 5.02
CA LYS A 72 2.58 9.35 4.25
C LYS A 72 2.75 10.45 3.20
N TYR A 73 3.57 11.45 3.47
CA TYR A 73 3.82 12.55 2.53
C TYR A 73 4.59 12.03 1.32
N TYR A 74 5.66 11.28 1.57
CA TYR A 74 6.43 10.61 0.53
C TYR A 74 5.54 9.69 -0.33
N ALA A 75 4.76 8.83 0.31
CA ALA A 75 3.89 7.88 -0.40
C ALA A 75 2.88 8.57 -1.32
N ARG A 76 2.27 9.67 -0.85
CA ARG A 76 1.34 10.48 -1.65
C ARG A 76 2.04 11.12 -2.84
N LEU A 77 3.23 11.68 -2.62
CA LEU A 77 4.01 12.31 -3.68
C LEU A 77 4.40 11.28 -4.75
N LYS A 78 4.94 10.12 -4.35
CA LYS A 78 5.32 9.03 -5.25
C LYS A 78 4.12 8.50 -6.05
N ALA A 79 2.97 8.32 -5.42
CA ALA A 79 1.74 7.90 -6.10
C ALA A 79 1.31 8.90 -7.18
N ILE A 80 1.26 10.20 -6.84
CA ILE A 80 0.86 11.25 -7.78
C ILE A 80 1.86 11.35 -8.95
N GLN A 81 3.16 11.34 -8.66
CA GLN A 81 4.21 11.35 -9.67
C GLN A 81 4.11 10.15 -10.61
N THR A 82 3.82 8.96 -10.07
CA THR A 82 3.58 7.76 -10.88
C THR A 82 2.41 7.98 -11.82
N VAL A 83 1.27 8.44 -11.33
CA VAL A 83 0.09 8.72 -12.18
C VAL A 83 0.41 9.72 -13.29
N ILE A 84 1.13 10.79 -12.98
CA ILE A 84 1.53 11.82 -13.97
C ILE A 84 2.44 11.20 -15.03
N SER A 85 3.47 10.44 -14.64
CA SER A 85 4.39 9.78 -15.59
C SER A 85 3.66 8.88 -16.57
N TYR A 86 2.79 7.99 -16.06
CA TYR A 86 1.97 7.11 -16.91
C TYR A 86 1.03 7.89 -17.83
N GLY A 87 0.45 8.99 -17.34
CA GLY A 87 -0.40 9.85 -18.14
C GLY A 87 0.35 10.52 -19.28
N SER A 88 1.56 11.01 -19.02
CA SER A 88 2.43 11.64 -20.02
C SER A 88 2.90 10.63 -21.08
N GLU A 89 3.39 9.46 -20.69
CA GLU A 89 3.81 8.40 -21.61
C GLU A 89 2.66 7.90 -22.51
N ALA A 90 1.42 7.94 -22.04
CA ALA A 90 0.27 7.52 -22.82
C ALA A 90 -0.24 8.57 -23.83
N LEU A 91 0.23 9.82 -23.72
CA LEU A 91 -0.10 10.92 -24.62
C LEU A 91 0.93 11.13 -25.74
N GLU A 92 2.14 10.60 -25.56
CA GLU A 92 3.18 10.50 -26.59
C GLU A 92 2.94 9.31 -27.54
#